data_AF-A0A2P6TBN2-F1
#
_entry.id   AF-A0A2P6TBN2-F1
#
_cell.length_a   1.000
_cell.length_b   1.000
_cell.length_c   1.000
_cell.angle_alpha   90.00
_cell.angle_beta   90.00
_cell.angle_gamma   90.00
#
_symmetry.space_group_name_H-M   'P 1'
#
loop_
_entity.id
_entity.type
_entity.pdbx_description
1 polymer ?
#
loop_
_entity_poly.entity_id
_entity_poly.type
_entity_poly.pdbx_seq_one_letter_code
_entity_poly.pdbx_strand_id
1 'polypeptide(L)'
;MRALQAGRLSVWAQQAARHLSSTAAAAAAAAAPPPSVGRLNHVAIAVPNLREAAAKYRDVLGVKVSEPQALPAHGVTVAFVDLGNTKLELLEPLGAQSPIAKFLEKNAAGGIHHICLEVDDIQASAAHTSQGARLLDPQPKPGAHGTPVVFLHPKDMCGVLTELEEEPGEGEQAAGQEQRAAQAVTITRQGPQAAPRSGSQREPQQAAIAQPAPPVAQPAAPSADAKAAARAEMEAKARALREEERRRKLAELEAQLIEEETAACISEAVEARVAEALASEAVQQSLQQRLEEERRHIEAAVSEELDRERQAAEEAERQRREAIEQQKAELRRLEEERAQTEAAAKQRQEAEEQAEAQRRFQELQAKMREAEERRKQEAAAEKERRQQKNNAAGNRPKFSFKLGA
;
A
#
# COMPACT_ATOMS: atom_id res chain seq x y z
N MET A 1 -62.51 37.01 28.82
CA MET A 1 -61.30 36.38 29.39
C MET A 1 -61.49 34.87 29.38
N ARG A 2 -60.81 34.16 28.48
CA ARG A 2 -60.82 32.69 28.37
C ARG A 2 -59.40 32.24 28.05
N ALA A 3 -59.08 31.00 28.44
CA ALA A 3 -57.80 30.31 28.23
C ALA A 3 -56.59 30.85 29.03
N LEU A 4 -55.66 30.02 29.51
CA LEU A 4 -55.74 28.63 30.01
C LEU A 4 -54.40 28.35 30.73
N GLN A 5 -54.40 27.57 31.81
CA GLN A 5 -53.14 27.07 32.38
C GLN A 5 -52.52 26.06 31.40
N ALA A 6 -51.31 26.34 30.92
CA ALA A 6 -50.48 25.38 30.20
C ALA A 6 -49.45 24.76 31.17
N GLY A 7 -49.35 23.43 31.18
CA GLY A 7 -48.77 22.67 32.28
C GLY A 7 -47.25 22.77 32.43
N ARG A 8 -46.78 22.67 33.70
CA ARG A 8 -45.43 22.18 33.99
C ARG A 8 -45.37 20.70 33.63
N LEU A 9 -44.61 20.35 32.60
CA LEU A 9 -44.29 18.95 32.30
C LEU A 9 -43.49 18.35 33.48
N SER A 10 -43.93 17.18 33.95
CA SER A 10 -43.28 16.47 35.06
C SER A 10 -41.84 16.09 34.70
N VAL A 11 -40.99 15.92 35.72
CA VAL A 11 -39.58 15.51 35.55
C VAL A 11 -39.47 14.21 34.72
N TRP A 12 -40.44 13.31 34.88
CA TRP A 12 -40.56 12.06 34.13
C TRP A 12 -40.77 12.28 32.61
N ALA A 13 -41.61 13.25 32.22
CA ALA A 13 -41.80 13.60 30.82
C ALA A 13 -40.54 14.25 30.20
N GLN A 14 -39.79 15.03 31.00
CA GLN A 14 -38.52 15.63 30.57
C GLN A 14 -37.40 14.58 30.44
N GLN A 15 -37.37 13.56 31.30
CA GLN A 15 -36.45 12.42 31.16
C GLN A 15 -36.81 11.55 29.95
N ALA A 16 -38.10 11.22 29.76
CA ALA A 16 -38.56 10.46 28.59
C ALA A 16 -38.20 11.17 27.27
N ALA A 17 -38.39 12.49 27.18
CA ALA A 17 -38.00 13.28 26.01
C ALA A 17 -36.48 13.24 25.73
N ARG A 18 -35.63 13.26 26.77
CA ARG A 18 -34.17 13.11 26.62
C ARG A 18 -33.78 11.72 26.14
N HIS A 19 -34.41 10.66 26.66
CA HIS A 19 -34.18 9.30 26.18
C HIS A 19 -34.62 9.11 24.73
N LEU A 20 -35.81 9.61 24.35
CA LEU A 20 -36.31 9.57 22.97
C LEU A 20 -35.39 10.35 22.00
N SER A 21 -34.91 11.52 22.40
CA SER A 21 -33.95 12.31 21.61
C SER A 21 -32.57 11.63 21.50
N SER A 22 -32.11 10.96 22.56
CA SER A 22 -30.88 10.15 22.55
C SER A 22 -30.98 8.94 21.63
N THR A 23 -32.13 8.24 21.62
CA THR A 23 -32.35 7.11 20.71
C THR A 23 -32.51 7.54 19.26
N ALA A 24 -33.10 8.72 19.00
CA ALA A 24 -33.23 9.26 17.65
C ALA A 24 -31.87 9.66 17.05
N ALA A 25 -30.97 10.26 17.83
CA ALA A 25 -29.62 10.57 17.38
C ALA A 25 -28.80 9.30 17.07
N ALA A 26 -28.89 8.28 17.93
CA ALA A 26 -28.23 6.99 17.71
C ALA A 26 -28.80 6.25 16.48
N ALA A 27 -30.11 6.30 16.26
CA ALA A 27 -30.75 5.70 15.08
C ALA A 27 -30.42 6.45 13.78
N ALA A 28 -30.27 7.78 13.83
CA ALA A 28 -29.83 8.57 12.68
C ALA A 28 -28.38 8.28 12.29
N ALA A 29 -27.48 8.13 13.27
CA ALA A 29 -26.08 7.75 13.04
C ALA A 29 -25.92 6.31 12.48
N ALA A 30 -26.90 5.44 12.69
CA ALA A 30 -26.97 4.10 12.11
C ALA A 30 -27.64 4.06 10.72
N ALA A 31 -28.17 5.19 10.23
CA ALA A 31 -28.93 5.29 8.97
C ALA A 31 -28.23 6.15 7.89
N ALA A 32 -27.10 6.78 8.22
CA ALA A 32 -26.22 7.36 7.21
C ALA A 32 -25.63 6.23 6.33
N PRO A 33 -25.49 6.43 5.01
CA PRO A 33 -24.73 5.50 4.18
C PRO A 33 -23.30 5.33 4.73
N PRO A 34 -22.64 4.18 4.49
CA PRO A 34 -21.23 4.06 4.82
C PRO A 34 -20.45 5.19 4.15
N PRO A 35 -19.46 5.80 4.83
CA PRO A 35 -18.65 6.85 4.25
C PRO A 35 -17.98 6.38 2.97
N SER A 36 -17.88 7.27 1.99
CA SER A 36 -17.03 7.07 0.81
C SER A 36 -15.60 6.84 1.31
N VAL A 37 -15.06 5.65 1.03
CA VAL A 37 -13.62 5.42 1.16
C VAL A 37 -13.03 5.73 -0.21
N GLY A 38 -12.18 6.76 -0.25
CA GLY A 38 -11.45 7.18 -1.42
C GLY A 38 -10.25 6.28 -1.71
N ARG A 39 -9.20 6.88 -2.28
CA ARG A 39 -7.98 6.16 -2.67
C ARG A 39 -7.05 5.87 -1.48
N LEU A 40 -6.02 5.07 -1.75
CA LEU A 40 -4.86 4.92 -0.87
C LEU A 40 -3.96 6.16 -0.96
N ASN A 41 -3.99 7.00 0.07
CA ASN A 41 -3.13 8.19 0.16
C ASN A 41 -1.66 7.79 0.16
N HIS A 42 -1.28 6.95 1.15
CA HIS A 42 0.08 6.50 1.33
C HIS A 42 0.19 5.16 2.09
N VAL A 43 1.39 4.56 2.03
CA VAL A 43 1.82 3.46 2.91
C VAL A 43 3.01 3.92 3.74
N ALA A 44 2.87 3.90 5.06
CA ALA A 44 3.90 4.34 5.97
C ALA A 44 4.84 3.19 6.36
N ILE A 45 6.14 3.45 6.32
CA ILE A 45 7.22 2.50 6.59
C ILE A 45 8.11 3.10 7.68
N ALA A 46 8.09 2.51 8.87
CA ALA A 46 9.00 2.90 9.93
C ALA A 46 10.42 2.39 9.58
N VAL A 47 11.41 3.27 9.64
CA VAL A 47 12.80 2.99 9.27
C VAL A 47 13.78 3.37 10.40
N PRO A 48 14.84 2.58 10.64
CA PRO A 48 15.82 2.88 11.68
C PRO A 48 16.81 3.99 11.30
N ASN A 49 16.89 4.35 10.01
CA ASN A 49 17.70 5.45 9.48
C ASN A 49 17.02 6.00 8.21
N LEU A 50 16.51 7.23 8.28
CA LEU A 50 15.77 7.86 7.19
C LEU A 50 16.63 8.13 5.96
N ARG A 51 17.87 8.59 6.18
CA ARG A 51 18.81 8.92 5.10
C ARG A 51 19.19 7.69 4.29
N GLU A 52 19.48 6.57 4.96
CA GLU A 52 19.79 5.31 4.29
C GLU A 52 18.58 4.71 3.57
N ALA A 53 17.39 4.82 4.15
CA ALA A 53 16.16 4.37 3.50
C ALA A 53 15.87 5.20 2.24
N ALA A 54 15.84 6.53 2.35
CA ALA A 54 15.63 7.45 1.24
C ALA A 54 16.66 7.24 0.11
N ALA A 55 17.94 7.02 0.45
CA ALA A 55 18.98 6.69 -0.53
C ALA A 55 18.71 5.37 -1.27
N LYS A 56 18.20 4.32 -0.60
CA LYS A 56 17.83 3.06 -1.28
C LYS A 56 16.72 3.27 -2.32
N TYR A 57 15.65 3.98 -1.97
CA TYR A 57 14.58 4.28 -2.91
C TYR A 57 15.09 5.14 -4.09
N ARG A 58 15.80 6.23 -3.81
CA ARG A 58 16.33 7.13 -4.85
C ARG A 58 17.37 6.45 -5.75
N ASP A 59 18.38 5.82 -5.17
CA ASP A 59 19.60 5.39 -5.90
C ASP A 59 19.50 3.97 -6.47
N VAL A 60 18.68 3.09 -5.87
CA VAL A 60 18.50 1.69 -6.34
C VAL A 60 17.26 1.55 -7.22
N LEU A 61 16.17 2.25 -6.88
CA LEU A 61 14.90 2.15 -7.63
C LEU A 61 14.66 3.35 -8.56
N GLY A 62 15.47 4.41 -8.49
CA GLY A 62 15.37 5.56 -9.40
C GLY A 62 14.16 6.47 -9.15
N VAL A 63 13.46 6.32 -8.03
CA VAL A 63 12.22 7.08 -7.72
C VAL A 63 12.52 8.42 -7.05
N LYS A 64 11.62 9.39 -7.24
CA LYS A 64 11.72 10.72 -6.61
C LYS A 64 11.44 10.59 -5.11
N VAL A 65 12.35 11.09 -4.28
CA VAL A 65 12.21 11.14 -2.82
C VAL A 65 12.33 12.61 -2.39
N SER A 66 11.50 13.05 -1.45
CA SER A 66 11.58 14.40 -0.86
C SER A 66 12.81 14.55 0.04
N GLU A 67 13.13 15.80 0.38
CA GLU A 67 13.97 16.06 1.54
C GLU A 67 13.25 15.63 2.84
N PRO A 68 13.99 15.25 3.90
CA PRO A 68 13.41 14.95 5.21
C PRO A 68 12.76 16.17 5.88
N GLN A 69 11.53 15.99 6.36
CA GLN A 69 10.77 16.99 7.11
C GLN A 69 10.59 16.53 8.56
N ALA A 70 11.03 17.35 9.51
CA ALA A 70 10.79 17.10 10.94
C ALA A 70 9.36 17.50 11.31
N LEU A 71 8.62 16.60 11.97
CA LEU A 71 7.26 16.80 12.46
C LEU A 71 7.20 16.60 13.99
N PRO A 72 7.65 17.59 14.80
CA PRO A 72 7.75 17.44 16.26
C PRO A 72 6.43 17.10 16.95
N ALA A 73 5.29 17.60 16.44
CA ALA A 73 3.97 17.31 16.99
C ALA A 73 3.57 15.81 16.87
N HIS A 74 4.13 15.10 15.89
CA HIS A 74 3.88 13.69 15.60
C HIS A 74 5.00 12.79 16.14
N GLY A 75 6.11 13.38 16.60
CA GLY A 75 7.29 12.65 17.06
C GLY A 75 7.98 11.84 15.95
N VAL A 76 7.93 12.30 14.70
CA VAL A 76 8.62 11.66 13.56
C VAL A 76 9.34 12.67 12.67
N THR A 77 10.33 12.19 11.93
CA THR A 77 10.85 12.82 10.72
C THR A 77 10.35 11.99 9.53
N VAL A 78 9.75 12.62 8.54
CA VAL A 78 9.18 11.97 7.35
C VAL A 78 9.99 12.29 6.09
N ALA A 79 10.10 11.35 5.16
CA ALA A 79 10.45 11.63 3.77
C ALA A 79 9.50 10.87 2.83
N PHE A 80 9.03 11.56 1.78
CA PHE A 80 8.01 11.05 0.87
C PHE A 80 8.65 10.45 -0.40
N VAL A 81 8.29 9.22 -0.74
CA VAL A 81 8.63 8.58 -2.02
C VAL A 81 7.43 8.73 -2.96
N ASP A 82 7.60 9.42 -4.08
CA ASP A 82 6.55 9.62 -5.08
C ASP A 82 6.53 8.46 -6.08
N LEU A 83 5.44 7.68 -6.07
CA LEU A 83 5.18 6.61 -7.05
C LEU A 83 4.15 7.04 -8.13
N GLY A 84 3.62 8.27 -8.04
CA GLY A 84 2.61 8.80 -8.96
C GLY A 84 1.18 8.43 -8.62
N ASN A 85 0.88 7.15 -8.41
CA ASN A 85 -0.47 6.70 -8.03
C ASN A 85 -0.74 6.76 -6.52
N THR A 86 0.31 6.73 -5.71
CA THR A 86 0.28 6.81 -4.23
C THR A 86 1.66 7.23 -3.73
N LYS A 87 1.86 7.34 -2.41
CA LYS A 87 3.15 7.68 -1.79
C LYS A 87 3.61 6.61 -0.80
N LEU A 88 4.91 6.53 -0.56
CA LEU A 88 5.45 5.87 0.64
C LEU A 88 5.95 6.94 1.59
N GLU A 89 5.55 6.85 2.86
CA GLU A 89 6.10 7.68 3.93
C GLU A 89 7.19 6.92 4.67
N LEU A 90 8.43 7.38 4.56
CA LEU A 90 9.54 6.84 5.35
C LEU A 90 9.59 7.59 6.67
N LEU A 91 9.33 6.90 7.78
CA LEU A 91 9.20 7.50 9.11
C LEU A 91 10.35 7.09 10.02
N GLU A 92 11.10 8.07 10.53
CA GLU A 92 12.15 7.90 11.54
C GLU A 92 11.72 8.54 12.87
N PRO A 93 12.01 7.93 14.04
CA PRO A 93 11.62 8.49 15.34
C PRO A 93 12.24 9.86 15.61
N LEU A 94 11.41 10.86 15.93
CA LEU A 94 11.86 12.17 16.39
C LEU A 94 11.52 12.36 17.88
N GLY A 95 12.55 12.29 18.71
CA GLY A 95 12.42 12.44 20.17
C GLY A 95 12.03 11.17 20.92
N ALA A 96 12.22 11.18 22.24
CA ALA A 96 12.12 10.00 23.10
C ALA A 96 10.70 9.45 23.33
N GLN A 97 9.66 10.17 22.87
CA GLN A 97 8.25 9.77 22.99
C GLN A 97 7.61 9.49 21.61
N SER A 98 8.43 9.25 20.58
CA SER A 98 7.94 8.92 19.24
C SER A 98 7.00 7.70 19.26
N PRO A 99 5.82 7.78 18.60
CA PRO A 99 4.86 6.67 18.58
C PRO A 99 5.42 5.41 17.92
N ILE A 100 6.32 5.56 16.95
CA ILE A 100 6.91 4.46 16.18
C ILE A 100 8.16 3.84 16.85
N ALA A 101 8.68 4.41 17.95
CA ALA A 101 9.88 3.90 18.61
C ALA A 101 9.72 2.43 19.05
N LYS A 102 8.59 2.10 19.71
CA LYS A 102 8.25 0.72 20.14
C LYS A 102 7.98 -0.24 18.98
N PHE A 103 7.70 0.27 17.78
CA PHE A 103 7.60 -0.56 16.59
C PHE A 103 9.00 -0.97 16.10
N LEU A 104 9.95 -0.03 16.07
CA LEU A 104 11.34 -0.31 15.68
C LEU A 104 12.11 -1.12 16.72
N GLU A 105 11.79 -1.01 18.02
CA GLU A 105 12.30 -1.92 19.06
C GLU A 105 11.98 -3.40 18.75
N LYS A 106 10.82 -3.66 18.13
CA LYS A 106 10.38 -5.01 17.74
C LYS A 106 10.83 -5.38 16.33
N ASN A 107 10.92 -4.40 15.44
CA ASN A 107 11.25 -4.53 14.03
C ASN A 107 12.51 -3.72 13.73
N ALA A 108 13.67 -4.16 14.23
CA ALA A 108 14.92 -3.40 14.19
C ALA A 108 15.42 -3.07 12.77
N ALA A 109 14.98 -3.81 11.75
CA ALA A 109 15.29 -3.55 10.34
C ALA A 109 14.34 -2.51 9.68
N GLY A 110 13.30 -2.05 10.39
CA GLY A 110 12.16 -1.33 9.83
C GLY A 110 11.02 -2.25 9.38
N GLY A 111 9.95 -1.66 8.85
CA GLY A 111 8.79 -2.38 8.32
C GLY A 111 7.60 -1.47 8.04
N ILE A 112 6.61 -2.00 7.30
CA ILE A 112 5.33 -1.31 7.06
C ILE A 112 4.63 -1.10 8.42
N HIS A 113 4.29 0.14 8.73
CA HIS A 113 3.69 0.55 9.99
C HIS A 113 2.17 0.68 9.87
N HIS A 114 1.69 1.38 8.84
CA HIS A 114 0.27 1.62 8.59
C HIS A 114 -0.01 1.91 7.12
N ILE A 115 -1.29 1.92 6.77
CA ILE A 115 -1.82 2.44 5.49
C ILE A 115 -2.77 3.61 5.79
N CYS A 116 -2.81 4.60 4.92
CA CYS A 116 -3.76 5.71 5.00
C CYS A 116 -4.74 5.69 3.82
N LEU A 117 -6.03 5.71 4.13
CA LEU A 117 -7.13 5.75 3.17
C LEU A 117 -7.84 7.10 3.28
N GLU A 118 -8.18 7.66 2.13
CA GLU A 118 -8.87 8.96 2.08
C GLU A 118 -10.37 8.82 2.34
N VAL A 119 -10.99 9.85 2.91
CA VAL A 119 -12.44 9.95 3.14
C VAL A 119 -12.96 11.37 2.94
N ASP A 120 -14.21 11.52 2.48
CA ASP A 120 -14.80 12.84 2.17
C ASP A 120 -15.10 13.70 3.42
N ASP A 121 -15.41 13.07 4.55
CA ASP A 121 -15.74 13.71 5.84
C ASP A 121 -15.19 12.82 6.97
N ILE A 122 -14.20 13.31 7.71
CA ILE A 122 -13.54 12.56 8.79
C ILE A 122 -14.45 12.34 10.00
N GLN A 123 -15.40 13.24 10.25
CA GLN A 123 -16.27 13.21 11.43
C GLN A 123 -17.37 12.17 11.22
N ALA A 124 -18.01 12.19 10.05
CA ALA A 124 -18.93 11.16 9.61
C ALA A 124 -18.24 9.79 9.55
N SER A 125 -17.01 9.75 9.02
CA SER A 125 -16.21 8.52 8.94
C SER A 125 -15.88 7.94 10.31
N ALA A 126 -15.32 8.75 11.21
CA ALA A 126 -15.03 8.32 12.58
C ALA A 126 -16.30 7.85 13.31
N ALA A 127 -17.42 8.59 13.18
CA ALA A 127 -18.69 8.24 13.81
C ALA A 127 -19.25 6.90 13.30
N HIS A 128 -19.22 6.65 11.98
CA HIS A 128 -19.64 5.38 11.40
C HIS A 128 -18.71 4.23 11.79
N THR A 129 -17.39 4.39 11.57
CA THR A 129 -16.38 3.36 11.84
C THR A 129 -16.38 2.91 13.29
N SER A 130 -16.61 3.83 14.25
CA SER A 130 -16.67 3.53 15.69
C SER A 130 -17.75 2.50 16.08
N GLN A 131 -18.73 2.23 15.21
CA GLN A 131 -19.77 1.23 15.41
C GLN A 131 -19.27 -0.21 15.18
N GLY A 132 -18.20 -0.39 14.39
CA GLY A 132 -17.67 -1.70 14.00
C GLY A 132 -16.20 -1.95 14.33
N ALA A 133 -15.38 -0.89 14.47
CA ALA A 133 -13.96 -0.98 14.79
C ALA A 133 -13.57 0.05 15.87
N ARG A 134 -12.61 -0.26 16.74
CA ARG A 134 -12.12 0.70 17.73
C ARG A 134 -11.25 1.76 17.05
N LEU A 135 -11.56 3.02 17.28
CA LEU A 135 -10.62 4.11 17.06
C LEU A 135 -9.57 4.14 18.18
N LEU A 136 -8.32 4.44 17.83
CA LEU A 136 -7.22 4.66 18.78
C LEU A 136 -7.37 6.00 19.52
N ASP A 137 -7.89 7.01 18.81
CA ASP A 137 -8.30 8.30 19.36
C ASP A 137 -9.75 8.59 18.94
N PRO A 138 -10.63 9.02 19.86
CA PRO A 138 -12.05 9.24 19.56
C PRO A 138 -12.34 10.60 18.89
N GLN A 139 -11.31 11.41 18.63
CA GLN A 139 -11.42 12.73 18.01
C GLN A 139 -10.33 12.85 16.93
N PRO A 140 -10.67 13.29 15.71
CA PRO A 140 -9.68 13.57 14.67
C PRO A 140 -8.62 14.58 15.14
N LYS A 141 -7.38 14.33 14.75
CA LYS A 141 -6.22 15.20 15.02
C LYS A 141 -5.63 15.66 13.69
N PRO A 142 -4.88 16.77 13.63
CA PRO A 142 -4.06 17.06 12.46
C PRO A 142 -3.10 15.89 12.19
N GLY A 143 -3.02 15.45 10.94
CA GLY A 143 -2.07 14.46 10.40
C GLY A 143 -0.81 15.11 9.84
N ALA A 144 0.07 14.31 9.23
CA ALA A 144 1.34 14.80 8.69
C ALA A 144 1.17 15.85 7.56
N HIS A 145 0.06 15.76 6.80
CA HIS A 145 -0.32 16.72 5.77
C HIS A 145 -1.12 17.93 6.30
N GLY A 146 -1.38 18.02 7.61
CA GLY A 146 -2.20 19.09 8.22
C GLY A 146 -3.71 18.89 8.11
N THR A 147 -4.16 17.91 7.32
CA THR A 147 -5.52 17.36 7.24
C THR A 147 -5.94 16.64 8.53
N PRO A 148 -7.24 16.57 8.87
CA PRO A 148 -7.73 15.74 9.96
C PRO A 148 -7.56 14.23 9.70
N VAL A 149 -7.06 13.49 10.70
CA VAL A 149 -6.86 12.03 10.65
C VAL A 149 -7.41 11.30 11.88
N VAL A 150 -7.79 10.03 11.70
CA VAL A 150 -8.08 9.07 12.78
C VAL A 150 -7.46 7.70 12.50
N PHE A 151 -7.01 7.01 13.54
CA PHE A 151 -6.44 5.66 13.43
C PHE A 151 -7.38 4.59 13.98
N LEU A 152 -7.50 3.48 13.25
CA LEU A 152 -8.27 2.28 13.62
C LEU A 152 -7.36 1.23 14.24
N HIS A 153 -7.84 0.55 15.28
CA HIS A 153 -7.04 -0.40 16.04
C HIS A 153 -6.79 -1.71 15.24
N PRO A 154 -5.53 -2.19 15.05
CA PRO A 154 -5.21 -3.28 14.12
C PRO A 154 -5.95 -4.60 14.35
N LYS A 155 -6.30 -4.91 15.60
CA LYS A 155 -7.09 -6.11 15.96
C LYS A 155 -8.47 -6.16 15.30
N ASP A 156 -9.02 -5.02 14.88
CA ASP A 156 -10.33 -4.93 14.23
C ASP A 156 -10.19 -4.77 12.70
N MET A 157 -8.95 -4.50 12.22
CA MET A 157 -8.61 -4.25 10.82
C MET A 157 -7.61 -5.31 10.29
N CYS A 158 -7.93 -6.59 10.51
CA CYS A 158 -7.17 -7.73 9.97
C CYS A 158 -5.65 -7.75 10.31
N GLY A 159 -5.24 -7.09 11.39
CA GLY A 159 -3.84 -6.97 11.81
C GLY A 159 -3.10 -5.74 11.28
N VAL A 160 -3.75 -4.91 10.45
CA VAL A 160 -3.16 -3.70 9.84
C VAL A 160 -3.58 -2.46 10.65
N LEU A 161 -2.64 -1.56 10.92
CA LEU A 161 -2.98 -0.21 11.41
C LEU A 161 -3.48 0.60 10.22
N THR A 162 -4.73 1.06 10.29
CA THR A 162 -5.36 1.85 9.22
C THR A 162 -5.59 3.27 9.73
N GLU A 163 -5.08 4.24 9.00
CA GLU A 163 -5.43 5.65 9.14
C GLU A 163 -6.54 5.99 8.14
N LEU A 164 -7.46 6.85 8.56
CA LEU A 164 -8.37 7.57 7.68
C LEU A 164 -7.95 9.04 7.70
N GLU A 165 -7.87 9.67 6.53
CA GLU A 165 -7.49 11.08 6.34
C GLU A 165 -8.55 11.79 5.51
N GLU A 166 -8.97 12.99 5.92
CA GLU A 166 -9.90 13.80 5.12
C GLU A 166 -9.23 14.24 3.81
N GLU A 167 -9.90 14.07 2.67
CA GLU A 167 -9.36 14.55 1.40
C GLU A 167 -9.11 16.07 1.48
N PRO A 168 -7.88 16.55 1.20
CA PRO A 168 -7.65 17.98 1.04
C PRO A 168 -8.41 18.43 -0.20
N GLY A 169 -9.46 19.24 0.02
CA GLY A 169 -10.36 19.72 -1.02
C GLY A 169 -9.64 20.32 -2.23
N GLU A 170 -10.30 20.27 -3.39
CA GLU A 170 -9.77 20.17 -4.77
C GLU A 170 -8.63 21.11 -5.25
N GLY A 171 -8.12 22.04 -4.43
CA GLY A 171 -7.05 22.99 -4.79
C GLY A 171 -5.61 22.43 -4.74
N GLU A 172 -5.30 21.45 -3.89
CA GLU A 172 -3.90 21.06 -3.63
C GLU A 172 -3.37 19.99 -4.63
N GLN A 173 -4.25 19.15 -5.17
CA GLN A 173 -3.86 17.91 -5.86
C GLN A 173 -3.51 18.12 -7.35
N ALA A 174 -4.09 19.13 -8.02
CA ALA A 174 -3.87 19.41 -9.44
C ALA A 174 -2.40 19.80 -9.76
N ALA A 175 -1.74 20.50 -8.84
CA ALA A 175 -0.36 20.97 -9.01
C ALA A 175 0.66 19.83 -9.22
N GLY A 176 0.36 18.62 -8.72
CA GLY A 176 1.22 17.44 -8.90
C GLY A 176 1.14 16.80 -10.28
N GLN A 177 0.03 16.97 -11.00
CA GLN A 177 -0.18 16.36 -12.33
C GLN A 177 0.27 17.29 -13.46
N GLU A 178 -0.02 18.59 -13.41
CA GLU A 178 0.41 19.54 -14.46
C GLU A 178 1.94 19.71 -14.52
N GLN A 179 2.63 19.71 -13.36
CA GLN A 179 4.10 19.83 -13.32
C GLN A 179 4.83 18.67 -14.01
N ARG A 180 4.18 17.50 -14.19
CA ARG A 180 4.75 16.35 -14.91
C ARG A 180 4.86 16.56 -16.43
N ALA A 181 4.02 17.40 -17.03
CA ALA A 181 4.10 17.70 -18.46
C ALA A 181 5.26 18.65 -18.81
N ALA A 182 5.53 19.64 -17.96
CA ALA A 182 6.51 20.70 -18.26
C ALA A 182 7.98 20.31 -18.03
N GLN A 183 8.27 19.43 -17.05
CA GLN A 183 9.66 19.13 -16.68
C GLN A 183 10.37 18.13 -17.61
N ALA A 184 9.64 17.40 -18.46
CA ALA A 184 10.19 16.45 -19.42
C ALA A 184 11.00 17.09 -20.57
N VAL A 185 10.90 18.41 -20.79
CA VAL A 185 11.49 19.12 -21.94
C VAL A 185 12.74 19.94 -21.57
N THR A 186 12.96 20.26 -20.29
CA THR A 186 13.98 21.26 -19.88
C THR A 186 15.35 20.64 -19.56
N ILE A 187 15.46 19.31 -19.39
CA ILE A 187 16.73 18.62 -19.10
C ILE A 187 17.55 18.37 -20.39
N THR A 188 17.82 19.43 -21.17
CA THR A 188 18.83 19.37 -22.25
C THR A 188 19.51 20.71 -22.55
N ARG A 189 19.72 21.59 -21.56
CA ARG A 189 20.59 22.78 -21.71
C ARG A 189 21.01 23.42 -20.39
N GLN A 190 22.16 22.99 -19.86
CA GLN A 190 23.06 23.85 -19.06
C GLN A 190 24.45 23.21 -18.95
N GLY A 191 25.45 23.85 -19.59
CA GLY A 191 26.87 23.53 -19.41
C GLY A 191 27.48 24.37 -18.28
N PRO A 192 28.68 24.02 -17.79
CA PRO A 192 29.23 24.60 -16.57
C PRO A 192 29.82 26.01 -16.82
N GLN A 193 29.59 26.93 -15.88
CA GLN A 193 30.34 28.19 -15.80
C GLN A 193 31.38 28.12 -14.67
N ALA A 194 32.58 28.63 -14.98
CA ALA A 194 33.73 28.63 -14.07
C ALA A 194 33.93 30.01 -13.41
N ALA A 195 34.55 30.01 -12.24
CA ALA A 195 34.90 31.22 -11.49
C ALA A 195 36.30 31.77 -11.85
N PRO A 196 36.49 33.10 -11.80
CA PRO A 196 37.76 33.74 -11.45
C PRO A 196 37.61 34.52 -10.11
N ARG A 197 38.46 34.38 -9.09
CA ARG A 197 39.91 34.64 -8.95
C ARG A 197 40.36 36.11 -8.98
N SER A 198 40.54 36.64 -7.75
CA SER A 198 41.78 37.27 -7.20
C SER A 198 42.52 38.41 -7.92
N GLY A 199 42.96 39.40 -7.12
CA GLY A 199 43.85 40.51 -7.49
C GLY A 199 43.05 41.82 -7.68
N SER A 200 43.57 43.03 -7.45
CA SER A 200 44.88 43.50 -6.96
C SER A 200 44.67 44.91 -6.33
N GLN A 201 45.55 45.56 -5.56
CA GLN A 201 46.94 45.29 -5.15
C GLN A 201 47.25 46.08 -3.85
N ARG A 202 48.48 46.00 -3.32
CA ARG A 202 49.13 47.06 -2.51
C ARG A 202 50.47 47.33 -3.17
N GLU A 203 50.87 48.59 -3.31
CA GLU A 203 52.28 48.93 -3.56
C GLU A 203 52.75 50.12 -2.71
N PRO A 204 54.07 50.24 -2.44
CA PRO A 204 54.60 51.06 -1.35
C PRO A 204 55.34 52.31 -1.84
N GLN A 205 55.50 53.32 -0.96
CA GLN A 205 56.46 54.41 -1.19
C GLN A 205 57.50 54.49 -0.06
N GLN A 206 58.64 53.90 -0.40
CA GLN A 206 60.03 54.22 -0.07
C GLN A 206 60.32 55.27 1.02
N ALA A 207 61.19 54.87 1.95
CA ALA A 207 61.90 55.79 2.82
C ALA A 207 63.03 56.52 2.08
N ALA A 208 63.21 57.82 2.38
CA ALA A 208 64.38 58.60 2.01
C ALA A 208 64.98 59.24 3.28
N ILE A 209 66.30 59.17 3.42
CA ILE A 209 67.05 59.63 4.61
C ILE A 209 67.71 60.98 4.27
N ALA A 210 67.44 62.05 5.02
CA ALA A 210 68.25 63.27 4.98
C ALA A 210 68.14 64.16 6.25
N GLN A 211 69.17 64.05 7.10
CA GLN A 211 69.81 65.11 7.92
C GLN A 211 69.03 65.84 9.05
N PRO A 212 69.74 66.28 10.12
CA PRO A 212 69.12 66.88 11.31
C PRO A 212 69.01 68.41 11.25
N ALA A 213 67.98 68.96 11.91
CA ALA A 213 67.72 70.40 12.05
C ALA A 213 67.42 70.76 13.54
N PRO A 214 67.51 72.04 13.95
CA PRO A 214 67.70 72.45 15.35
C PRO A 214 66.45 72.33 16.24
N PRO A 215 66.57 72.43 17.59
CA PRO A 215 65.43 72.30 18.49
C PRO A 215 64.43 73.45 18.31
N VAL A 216 63.32 73.16 17.64
CA VAL A 216 62.16 74.05 17.57
C VAL A 216 61.43 74.00 18.91
N ALA A 217 61.14 75.18 19.48
CA ALA A 217 60.47 75.31 20.76
C ALA A 217 59.09 74.62 20.76
N GLN A 218 58.74 73.99 21.87
CA GLN A 218 57.38 73.49 22.10
C GLN A 218 56.39 74.66 21.97
N PRO A 219 55.31 74.54 21.18
CA PRO A 219 54.25 75.54 21.22
C PRO A 219 53.63 75.50 22.61
N ALA A 220 53.45 76.68 23.22
CA ALA A 220 52.82 76.78 24.54
C ALA A 220 51.46 76.08 24.53
N ALA A 221 51.23 75.22 25.52
CA ALA A 221 49.96 74.50 25.63
C ALA A 221 48.80 75.52 25.68
N PRO A 222 47.76 75.40 24.83
CA PRO A 222 46.68 76.38 24.83
C PRO A 222 46.01 76.41 26.21
N SER A 223 45.60 77.61 26.63
CA SER A 223 44.96 77.83 27.93
C SER A 223 43.71 76.95 28.08
N ALA A 224 43.32 76.70 29.33
CA ALA A 224 42.14 75.88 29.63
C ALA A 224 40.89 76.39 28.89
N ASP A 225 40.72 77.70 28.79
CA ASP A 225 39.60 78.35 28.10
C ASP A 225 39.62 78.14 26.58
N ALA A 226 40.79 78.22 25.94
CA ALA A 226 40.92 77.97 24.51
C ALA A 226 40.62 76.49 24.16
N LYS A 227 41.03 75.55 25.04
CA LYS A 227 40.67 74.13 24.92
C LYS A 227 39.18 73.88 25.16
N ALA A 228 38.56 74.60 26.10
CA ALA A 228 37.13 74.50 26.38
C ALA A 228 36.29 75.03 25.20
N ALA A 229 36.66 76.17 24.61
CA ALA A 229 36.00 76.73 23.44
C ALA A 229 36.08 75.79 22.22
N ALA A 230 37.28 75.26 21.91
CA ALA A 230 37.46 74.30 20.81
C ALA A 230 36.65 73.01 21.02
N ARG A 231 36.53 72.54 22.28
CA ARG A 231 35.71 71.37 22.63
C ARG A 231 34.22 71.66 22.46
N ALA A 232 33.74 72.83 22.88
CA ALA A 232 32.34 73.24 22.68
C ALA A 232 31.98 73.36 21.19
N GLU A 233 32.88 73.91 20.37
CA GLU A 233 32.71 73.98 18.91
C GLU A 233 32.69 72.57 18.27
N MET A 234 33.57 71.68 18.71
CA MET A 234 33.60 70.27 18.28
C MET A 234 32.31 69.53 18.67
N GLU A 235 31.81 69.73 19.88
CA GLU A 235 30.55 69.15 20.36
C GLU A 235 29.33 69.73 19.60
N ALA A 236 29.35 71.02 19.24
CA ALA A 236 28.33 71.63 18.39
C ALA A 236 28.33 71.06 16.96
N LYS A 237 29.51 70.92 16.33
CA LYS A 237 29.66 70.26 15.02
C LYS A 237 29.22 68.79 15.05
N ALA A 238 29.56 68.07 16.13
CA ALA A 238 29.13 66.69 16.33
C ALA A 238 27.61 66.57 16.57
N ARG A 239 26.96 67.57 17.17
CA ARG A 239 25.48 67.63 17.24
C ARG A 239 24.89 67.86 15.85
N ALA A 240 25.35 68.88 15.11
CA ALA A 240 24.87 69.18 13.77
C ALA A 240 24.99 67.97 12.81
N LEU A 241 26.12 67.26 12.83
CA LEU A 241 26.33 66.04 12.02
C LEU A 241 25.31 64.95 12.37
N ARG A 242 25.05 64.68 13.67
CA ARG A 242 24.03 63.71 14.10
C ARG A 242 22.62 64.12 13.71
N GLU A 243 22.32 65.42 13.70
CA GLU A 243 21.02 65.91 13.24
C GLU A 243 20.84 65.74 11.72
N GLU A 244 21.91 65.91 10.95
CA GLU A 244 21.93 65.65 9.51
C GLU A 244 21.81 64.14 9.21
N GLU A 245 22.57 63.28 9.90
CA GLU A 245 22.45 61.82 9.82
C GLU A 245 21.03 61.34 10.16
N ARG A 246 20.42 61.91 11.20
CA ARG A 246 19.01 61.62 11.56
C ARG A 246 18.05 62.03 10.44
N ARG A 247 18.24 63.20 9.81
CA ARG A 247 17.42 63.64 8.67
C ARG A 247 17.58 62.71 7.46
N ARG A 248 18.80 62.27 7.15
CA ARG A 248 19.06 61.31 6.06
C ARG A 248 18.36 59.97 6.32
N LYS A 249 18.46 59.42 7.54
CA LYS A 249 17.78 58.17 7.92
C LYS A 249 16.26 58.28 7.89
N LEU A 250 15.69 59.42 8.27
CA LEU A 250 14.24 59.65 8.15
C LEU A 250 13.81 59.68 6.69
N ALA A 251 14.52 60.40 5.81
CA ALA A 251 14.22 60.42 4.38
C ALA A 251 14.41 59.04 3.70
N GLU A 252 15.36 58.22 4.17
CA GLU A 252 15.55 56.84 3.71
C GLU A 252 14.38 55.93 4.12
N LEU A 253 13.89 56.05 5.36
CA LEU A 253 12.71 55.32 5.84
C LEU A 253 11.42 55.78 5.15
N GLU A 254 11.25 57.08 4.91
CA GLU A 254 10.13 57.63 4.14
C GLU A 254 10.15 57.09 2.70
N ALA A 255 11.31 57.02 2.05
CA ALA A 255 11.43 56.44 0.71
C ALA A 255 11.11 54.94 0.67
N GLN A 256 11.56 54.16 1.66
CA GLN A 256 11.24 52.73 1.79
C GLN A 256 9.74 52.48 1.98
N LEU A 257 9.07 53.29 2.82
CA LEU A 257 7.63 53.18 3.03
C LEU A 257 6.85 53.49 1.75
N ILE A 258 7.24 54.54 1.01
CA ILE A 258 6.63 54.88 -0.29
C ILE A 258 6.82 53.74 -1.31
N GLU A 259 7.99 53.09 -1.35
CA GLU A 259 8.25 51.95 -2.23
C GLU A 259 7.37 50.74 -1.86
N GLU A 260 7.23 50.42 -0.57
CA GLU A 260 6.36 49.35 -0.06
C GLU A 260 4.88 49.61 -0.38
N GLU A 261 4.37 50.81 -0.08
CA GLU A 261 2.99 51.22 -0.39
C GLU A 261 2.72 51.22 -1.91
N THR A 262 3.70 51.65 -2.72
CA THR A 262 3.58 51.63 -4.19
C THR A 262 3.56 50.19 -4.72
N ALA A 263 4.40 49.30 -4.19
CA ALA A 263 4.42 47.88 -4.58
C ALA A 263 3.10 47.17 -4.20
N ALA A 264 2.54 47.44 -3.02
CA ALA A 264 1.24 46.94 -2.61
C ALA A 264 0.12 47.44 -3.55
N CYS A 265 0.08 48.75 -3.84
CA CYS A 265 -0.91 49.35 -4.74
C CYS A 265 -0.83 48.79 -6.17
N ILE A 266 0.39 48.57 -6.70
CA ILE A 266 0.59 47.92 -8.01
C ILE A 266 0.08 46.47 -7.99
N SER A 267 0.33 45.73 -6.91
CA SER A 267 -0.10 44.33 -6.77
C SER A 267 -1.63 44.21 -6.78
N GLU A 268 -2.31 45.02 -5.96
CA GLU A 268 -3.78 45.10 -5.92
C GLU A 268 -4.36 45.49 -7.29
N ALA A 269 -3.75 46.45 -7.99
CA ALA A 269 -4.17 46.85 -9.33
C ALA A 269 -3.96 45.76 -10.40
N VAL A 270 -2.94 44.90 -10.24
CA VAL A 270 -2.74 43.73 -11.11
C VAL A 270 -3.78 42.66 -10.81
N GLU A 271 -4.03 42.34 -9.54
CA GLU A 271 -5.05 41.37 -9.12
C GLU A 271 -6.44 41.77 -9.60
N ALA A 272 -6.83 43.03 -9.42
CA ALA A 272 -8.11 43.55 -9.91
C ALA A 272 -8.28 43.40 -11.43
N ARG A 273 -7.21 43.68 -12.20
CA ARG A 273 -7.23 43.54 -13.68
C ARG A 273 -7.25 42.08 -14.13
N VAL A 274 -6.60 41.18 -13.40
CA VAL A 274 -6.67 39.73 -13.66
C VAL A 274 -8.07 39.21 -13.35
N ALA A 275 -8.66 39.62 -12.23
CA ALA A 275 -10.03 39.27 -11.86
C ALA A 275 -11.05 39.77 -12.90
N GLU A 276 -10.93 41.01 -13.38
CA GLU A 276 -11.77 41.55 -14.47
C GLU A 276 -11.60 40.77 -15.78
N ALA A 277 -10.36 40.44 -16.16
CA ALA A 277 -10.08 39.66 -17.36
C ALA A 277 -10.66 38.24 -17.27
N LEU A 278 -10.56 37.58 -16.11
CA LEU A 278 -11.14 36.26 -15.86
C LEU A 278 -12.68 36.31 -15.79
N ALA A 279 -13.26 37.38 -15.26
CA ALA A 279 -14.71 37.59 -15.23
C ALA A 279 -15.32 37.92 -16.61
N SER A 280 -14.50 38.18 -17.64
CA SER A 280 -14.96 38.41 -19.00
C SER A 280 -15.70 37.19 -19.55
N GLU A 281 -16.94 37.40 -20.02
CA GLU A 281 -17.79 36.33 -20.58
C GLU A 281 -17.09 35.55 -21.71
N ALA A 282 -16.28 36.22 -22.54
CA ALA A 282 -15.53 35.58 -23.63
C ALA A 282 -14.43 34.63 -23.10
N VAL A 283 -13.79 34.98 -21.99
CA VAL A 283 -12.78 34.13 -21.32
C VAL A 283 -13.47 32.95 -20.63
N GLN A 284 -14.54 33.22 -19.88
CA GLN A 284 -15.37 32.18 -19.24
C GLN A 284 -15.89 31.16 -20.26
N GLN A 285 -16.45 31.62 -21.38
CA GLN A 285 -16.95 30.74 -22.45
C GLN A 285 -15.83 29.91 -23.10
N SER A 286 -14.64 30.50 -23.34
CA SER A 286 -13.51 29.75 -23.91
C SER A 286 -12.94 28.72 -22.94
N LEU A 287 -12.88 29.03 -21.65
CA LEU A 287 -12.49 28.07 -20.61
C LEU A 287 -13.51 26.95 -20.49
N GLN A 288 -14.81 27.26 -20.44
CA GLN A 288 -15.88 26.25 -20.39
C GLN A 288 -15.85 25.34 -21.62
N GLN A 289 -15.66 25.88 -22.83
CA GLN A 289 -15.55 25.06 -24.05
C GLN A 289 -14.37 24.09 -23.98
N ARG A 290 -13.18 24.55 -23.55
CA ARG A 290 -12.00 23.69 -23.37
C ARG A 290 -12.26 22.59 -22.34
N LEU A 291 -12.85 22.94 -21.20
CA LEU A 291 -13.20 21.98 -20.14
C LEU A 291 -14.23 20.95 -20.64
N GLU A 292 -15.22 21.36 -21.44
CA GLU A 292 -16.18 20.42 -22.04
C GLU A 292 -15.55 19.52 -23.11
N GLU A 293 -14.59 20.02 -23.90
CA GLU A 293 -13.84 19.23 -24.89
C GLU A 293 -12.90 18.22 -24.20
N GLU A 294 -12.14 18.66 -23.20
CA GLU A 294 -11.28 17.78 -22.41
C GLU A 294 -12.09 16.74 -21.63
N ARG A 295 -13.21 17.12 -21.01
CA ARG A 295 -14.09 16.16 -20.32
C ARG A 295 -14.64 15.12 -21.29
N ARG A 296 -15.10 15.51 -22.48
CA ARG A 296 -15.54 14.56 -23.52
C ARG A 296 -14.41 13.64 -23.99
N HIS A 297 -13.18 14.15 -24.07
CA HIS A 297 -12.02 13.33 -24.44
C HIS A 297 -11.70 12.29 -23.37
N ILE A 298 -11.73 12.68 -22.09
CA ILE A 298 -11.56 11.78 -20.94
C ILE A 298 -12.70 10.75 -20.88
N GLU A 299 -13.97 11.18 -21.00
CA GLU A 299 -15.15 10.30 -21.04
C GLU A 299 -15.01 9.25 -22.16
N ALA A 300 -14.58 9.66 -23.37
CA ALA A 300 -14.35 8.75 -24.48
C ALA A 300 -13.19 7.77 -24.23
N ALA A 301 -12.05 8.24 -23.71
CA ALA A 301 -10.90 7.40 -23.41
C ALA A 301 -11.20 6.36 -22.33
N VAL A 302 -11.94 6.74 -21.28
CA VAL A 302 -12.41 5.82 -20.22
C VAL A 302 -13.41 4.82 -20.79
N SER A 303 -14.35 5.25 -21.65
CA SER A 303 -15.30 4.33 -22.30
C SER A 303 -14.60 3.30 -23.19
N GLU A 304 -13.60 3.71 -23.97
CA GLU A 304 -12.81 2.78 -24.80
C GLU A 304 -12.04 1.75 -23.95
N GLU A 305 -11.45 2.18 -22.83
CA GLU A 305 -10.70 1.27 -21.96
C GLU A 305 -11.63 0.28 -21.24
N LEU A 306 -12.78 0.73 -20.74
CA LEU A 306 -13.80 -0.14 -20.16
C LEU A 306 -14.33 -1.17 -21.19
N ASP A 307 -14.51 -0.78 -22.45
CA ASP A 307 -14.89 -1.71 -23.52
C ASP A 307 -13.77 -2.73 -23.82
N ARG A 308 -12.48 -2.32 -23.78
CA ARG A 308 -11.34 -3.24 -23.92
C ARG A 308 -11.26 -4.23 -22.75
N GLU A 309 -11.35 -3.76 -21.52
CA GLU A 309 -11.33 -4.61 -20.32
C GLU A 309 -12.51 -5.60 -20.32
N ARG A 310 -13.70 -5.12 -20.68
CA ARG A 310 -14.89 -5.98 -20.80
C ARG A 310 -14.71 -7.05 -21.88
N GLN A 311 -14.22 -6.69 -23.06
CA GLN A 311 -13.94 -7.68 -24.13
C GLN A 311 -12.90 -8.70 -23.66
N ALA A 312 -11.81 -8.26 -23.04
CA ALA A 312 -10.78 -9.15 -22.50
C ALA A 312 -11.33 -10.10 -21.42
N ALA A 313 -12.24 -9.63 -20.56
CA ALA A 313 -12.93 -10.46 -19.57
C ALA A 313 -13.85 -11.51 -20.22
N GLU A 314 -14.64 -11.13 -21.23
CA GLU A 314 -15.49 -12.06 -22.00
C GLU A 314 -14.66 -13.11 -22.75
N GLU A 315 -13.49 -12.73 -23.30
CA GLU A 315 -12.54 -13.66 -23.93
C GLU A 315 -11.90 -14.62 -22.92
N ALA A 316 -11.48 -14.12 -21.76
CA ALA A 316 -10.91 -14.94 -20.70
C ALA A 316 -11.92 -15.93 -20.12
N GLU A 317 -13.19 -15.54 -20.00
CA GLU A 317 -14.26 -16.47 -19.59
C GLU A 317 -14.49 -17.56 -20.64
N ARG A 318 -14.51 -17.19 -21.94
CA ARG A 318 -14.62 -18.13 -23.06
C ARG A 318 -13.50 -19.17 -23.03
N GLN A 319 -12.25 -18.72 -22.93
CA GLN A 319 -11.06 -19.59 -22.82
C GLN A 319 -11.15 -20.50 -21.59
N ARG A 320 -11.59 -19.99 -20.44
CA ARG A 320 -11.77 -20.79 -19.21
C ARG A 320 -12.84 -21.86 -19.37
N ARG A 321 -13.97 -21.57 -20.04
CA ARG A 321 -15.02 -22.55 -20.34
C ARG A 321 -14.52 -23.64 -21.29
N GLU A 322 -13.77 -23.27 -22.33
CA GLU A 322 -13.14 -24.21 -23.26
C GLU A 322 -12.13 -25.12 -22.56
N ALA A 323 -11.27 -24.57 -21.70
CA ALA A 323 -10.30 -25.35 -20.91
C ALA A 323 -11.00 -26.35 -19.96
N ILE A 324 -12.11 -25.95 -19.32
CA ILE A 324 -12.91 -26.85 -18.47
C ILE A 324 -13.52 -28.00 -19.30
N GLU A 325 -14.04 -27.75 -20.50
CA GLU A 325 -14.57 -28.82 -21.35
C GLU A 325 -13.47 -29.75 -21.88
N GLN A 326 -12.27 -29.22 -22.17
CA GLN A 326 -11.10 -30.04 -22.50
C GLN A 326 -10.70 -30.95 -21.33
N GLN A 327 -10.61 -30.41 -20.11
CA GLN A 327 -10.33 -31.21 -18.90
C GLN A 327 -11.39 -32.28 -18.63
N LYS A 328 -12.68 -31.98 -18.83
CA LYS A 328 -13.76 -32.99 -18.76
C LYS A 328 -13.64 -34.05 -19.86
N ALA A 329 -13.20 -33.69 -21.06
CA ALA A 329 -12.99 -34.64 -22.15
C ALA A 329 -11.80 -35.57 -21.87
N GLU A 330 -10.72 -35.05 -21.29
CA GLU A 330 -9.57 -35.84 -20.82
C GLU A 330 -9.96 -36.77 -19.67
N LEU A 331 -10.68 -36.27 -18.65
CA LEU A 331 -11.15 -37.09 -17.53
C LEU A 331 -12.03 -38.26 -18.01
N ARG A 332 -12.96 -38.01 -18.94
CA ARG A 332 -13.80 -39.07 -19.55
C ARG A 332 -12.96 -40.14 -20.25
N ARG A 333 -11.90 -39.76 -20.99
CA ARG A 333 -10.98 -40.74 -21.61
C ARG A 333 -10.25 -41.60 -20.58
N LEU A 334 -9.79 -40.98 -19.48
CA LEU A 334 -9.12 -41.71 -18.39
C LEU A 334 -10.09 -42.65 -17.67
N GLU A 335 -11.36 -42.27 -17.50
CA GLU A 335 -12.41 -43.13 -16.95
C GLU A 335 -12.74 -44.31 -17.89
N GLU A 336 -12.83 -44.07 -19.20
CA GLU A 336 -13.02 -45.11 -20.22
C GLU A 336 -11.84 -46.09 -20.26
N GLU A 337 -10.60 -45.59 -20.23
CA GLU A 337 -9.39 -46.42 -20.17
C GLU A 337 -9.37 -47.26 -18.88
N ARG A 338 -9.67 -46.66 -17.72
CA ARG A 338 -9.75 -47.39 -16.46
C ARG A 338 -10.80 -48.49 -16.52
N ALA A 339 -12.00 -48.20 -17.01
CA ALA A 339 -13.06 -49.19 -17.18
C ALA A 339 -12.66 -50.33 -18.13
N GLN A 340 -11.93 -50.04 -19.22
CA GLN A 340 -11.38 -51.06 -20.11
C GLN A 340 -10.35 -51.95 -19.41
N THR A 341 -9.43 -51.37 -18.61
CA THR A 341 -8.45 -52.15 -17.84
C THR A 341 -9.09 -53.02 -16.76
N GLU A 342 -10.10 -52.51 -16.04
CA GLU A 342 -10.89 -53.27 -15.06
C GLU A 342 -11.65 -54.42 -15.73
N ALA A 343 -12.30 -54.17 -16.86
CA ALA A 343 -13.01 -55.21 -17.64
C ALA A 343 -12.06 -56.29 -18.17
N ALA A 344 -10.89 -55.89 -18.70
CA ALA A 344 -9.88 -56.83 -19.18
C ALA A 344 -9.27 -57.67 -18.04
N ALA A 345 -9.07 -57.08 -16.86
CA ALA A 345 -8.62 -57.81 -15.67
C ALA A 345 -9.67 -58.83 -15.22
N LYS A 346 -10.96 -58.45 -15.19
CA LYS A 346 -12.07 -59.36 -14.85
C LYS A 346 -12.19 -60.52 -15.84
N GLN A 347 -12.09 -60.25 -17.15
CA GLN A 347 -12.10 -61.30 -18.17
C GLN A 347 -10.93 -62.28 -18.03
N ARG A 348 -9.73 -61.81 -17.64
CA ARG A 348 -8.59 -62.68 -17.35
C ARG A 348 -8.85 -63.57 -16.13
N GLN A 349 -9.39 -63.02 -15.04
CA GLN A 349 -9.78 -63.80 -13.86
C GLN A 349 -10.83 -64.86 -14.19
N GLU A 350 -11.91 -64.49 -14.90
CA GLU A 350 -12.94 -65.43 -15.34
C GLU A 350 -12.37 -66.55 -16.24
N ALA A 351 -11.43 -66.23 -17.12
CA ALA A 351 -10.74 -67.22 -17.97
C ALA A 351 -9.80 -68.14 -17.18
N GLU A 352 -9.09 -67.62 -16.17
CA GLU A 352 -8.24 -68.41 -15.27
C GLU A 352 -9.07 -69.36 -14.40
N GLU A 353 -10.18 -68.89 -13.83
CA GLU A 353 -11.13 -69.72 -13.07
C GLU A 353 -11.74 -70.82 -13.94
N GLN A 354 -12.16 -70.50 -15.18
CA GLN A 354 -12.66 -71.48 -16.14
C GLN A 354 -11.59 -72.53 -16.49
N ALA A 355 -10.35 -72.10 -16.72
CA ALA A 355 -9.23 -73.00 -17.01
C ALA A 355 -8.91 -73.91 -15.81
N GLU A 356 -8.95 -73.39 -14.57
CA GLU A 356 -8.75 -74.21 -13.37
C GLU A 356 -9.89 -75.20 -13.15
N ALA A 357 -11.14 -74.77 -13.31
CA ALA A 357 -12.31 -75.64 -13.23
C ALA A 357 -12.25 -76.77 -14.27
N GLN A 358 -11.81 -76.46 -15.50
CA GLN A 358 -11.63 -77.44 -16.56
C GLN A 358 -10.50 -78.44 -16.23
N ARG A 359 -9.38 -77.99 -15.65
CA ARG A 359 -8.30 -78.88 -15.15
C ARG A 359 -8.80 -79.80 -14.04
N ARG A 360 -9.48 -79.26 -13.02
CA ARG A 360 -10.07 -80.04 -11.91
C ARG A 360 -11.06 -81.10 -12.44
N PHE A 361 -11.87 -80.77 -13.45
CA PHE A 361 -12.78 -81.71 -14.08
C PHE A 361 -12.04 -82.84 -14.84
N GLN A 362 -10.98 -82.51 -15.58
CA GLN A 362 -10.14 -83.50 -16.26
C GLN A 362 -9.43 -84.44 -15.26
N GLU A 363 -8.90 -83.91 -14.15
CA GLU A 363 -8.33 -84.74 -13.07
C GLU A 363 -9.35 -85.69 -12.45
N LEU A 364 -10.59 -85.22 -12.20
CA LEU A 364 -11.66 -86.06 -11.68
C LEU A 364 -12.03 -87.17 -12.67
N GLN A 365 -12.07 -86.88 -13.97
CA GLN A 365 -12.26 -87.90 -15.00
C GLN A 365 -11.12 -88.92 -15.04
N ALA A 366 -9.87 -88.49 -14.90
CA ALA A 366 -8.71 -89.39 -14.82
C ALA A 366 -8.81 -90.31 -13.60
N LYS A 367 -9.04 -89.76 -12.40
CA LYS A 367 -9.24 -90.52 -11.15
C LYS A 367 -10.41 -91.51 -11.23
N MET A 368 -11.51 -91.13 -11.90
CA MET A 368 -12.64 -92.03 -12.17
C MET A 368 -12.26 -93.21 -13.06
N ARG A 369 -11.48 -92.98 -14.13
CA ARG A 369 -10.98 -94.04 -15.02
C ARG A 369 -10.01 -94.97 -14.29
N GLU A 370 -9.04 -94.42 -13.55
CA GLU A 370 -8.11 -95.18 -12.71
C GLU A 370 -8.86 -96.05 -11.68
N ALA A 371 -9.89 -95.52 -11.03
CA ALA A 371 -10.73 -96.27 -10.10
C ALA A 371 -11.53 -97.38 -10.79
N GLU A 372 -12.03 -97.15 -12.01
CA GLU A 372 -12.73 -98.16 -12.80
C GLU A 372 -11.78 -99.27 -13.28
N GLU A 373 -10.58 -98.91 -13.76
CA GLU A 373 -9.53 -99.86 -14.16
C GLU A 373 -9.04 -100.67 -12.97
N ARG A 374 -8.78 -100.03 -11.82
CA ARG A 374 -8.45 -100.72 -10.58
C ARG A 374 -9.57 -101.68 -10.15
N ARG A 375 -10.83 -101.28 -10.22
CA ARG A 375 -11.97 -102.15 -9.92
C ARG A 375 -12.08 -103.34 -10.89
N LYS A 376 -11.77 -103.13 -12.18
CA LYS A 376 -11.65 -104.21 -13.19
C LYS A 376 -10.51 -105.17 -12.88
N GLN A 377 -9.34 -104.65 -12.49
CA GLN A 377 -8.18 -105.45 -12.07
C GLN A 377 -8.45 -106.26 -10.80
N GLU A 378 -9.04 -105.63 -9.77
CA GLU A 378 -9.44 -106.30 -8.53
C GLU A 378 -10.47 -107.43 -8.81
N ALA A 379 -11.47 -107.18 -9.65
CA ALA A 379 -12.44 -108.20 -10.08
C ALA A 379 -11.82 -109.31 -10.94
N ALA A 380 -10.80 -109.01 -11.76
CA ALA A 380 -10.05 -110.01 -12.52
C ALA A 380 -9.20 -110.89 -11.60
N ALA A 381 -8.45 -110.29 -10.67
CA ALA A 381 -7.67 -111.00 -9.66
C ALA A 381 -8.55 -111.85 -8.72
N GLU A 382 -9.76 -111.39 -8.40
CA GLU A 382 -10.73 -112.20 -7.65
C GLU A 382 -11.20 -113.41 -8.47
N LYS A 383 -11.53 -113.23 -9.76
CA LYS A 383 -11.85 -114.34 -10.67
C LYS A 383 -10.70 -115.34 -10.79
N GLU A 384 -9.46 -114.87 -10.92
CA GLU A 384 -8.28 -115.74 -10.94
C GLU A 384 -8.08 -116.50 -9.63
N ARG A 385 -8.18 -115.84 -8.46
CA ARG A 385 -8.14 -116.52 -7.15
C ARG A 385 -9.26 -117.55 -7.01
N ARG A 386 -10.46 -117.28 -7.54
CA ARG A 386 -11.58 -118.22 -7.56
C ARG A 386 -11.32 -119.40 -8.50
N GLN A 387 -10.73 -119.16 -9.66
CA GLN A 387 -10.36 -120.21 -10.62
C GLN A 387 -9.21 -121.08 -10.11
N GLN A 388 -8.20 -120.50 -9.46
CA GLN A 388 -7.13 -121.23 -8.77
C GLN A 388 -7.68 -122.10 -7.63
N LYS A 389 -8.61 -121.59 -6.81
CA LYS A 389 -9.31 -122.38 -5.78
C LYS A 389 -10.10 -123.55 -6.39
N ASN A 390 -10.79 -123.33 -7.51
CA ASN A 390 -11.53 -124.39 -8.21
C ASN A 390 -10.58 -125.44 -8.81
N ASN A 391 -9.45 -125.04 -9.39
CA ASN A 391 -8.44 -125.98 -9.90
C ASN A 391 -7.77 -126.78 -8.77
N ALA A 392 -7.50 -126.15 -7.62
CA ALA A 392 -7.01 -126.83 -6.42
C ALA A 392 -8.03 -127.86 -5.87
N ALA A 393 -9.33 -127.58 -5.97
CA ALA A 393 -10.38 -128.55 -5.65
C ALA A 393 -10.50 -129.68 -6.70
N GLY A 394 -10.14 -129.42 -7.96
CA GLY A 394 -10.13 -130.39 -9.05
C GLY A 394 -9.01 -131.44 -8.97
N ASN A 395 -7.88 -131.11 -8.33
CA ASN A 395 -6.72 -132.01 -8.23
C ASN A 395 -6.72 -132.88 -6.94
N ARG A 396 -7.89 -133.44 -6.59
CA ARG A 396 -8.02 -134.39 -5.47
C ARG A 396 -7.85 -135.82 -6.00
N PRO A 397 -6.84 -136.60 -5.56
CA PRO A 397 -6.61 -137.95 -6.10
C PRO A 397 -7.81 -138.86 -5.81
N LYS A 398 -8.30 -139.54 -6.86
CA LYS A 398 -9.38 -140.53 -6.74
C LYS A 398 -8.88 -141.79 -6.03
N PHE A 399 -8.98 -141.83 -4.70
CA PHE A 399 -8.92 -143.08 -3.96
C PHE A 399 -10.16 -143.92 -4.29
N SER A 400 -9.96 -145.04 -4.99
CA SER A 400 -10.99 -146.05 -5.21
C SER A 400 -11.08 -146.97 -4.00
N PHE A 401 -12.18 -146.87 -3.24
CA PHE A 401 -12.52 -147.85 -2.22
C PHE A 401 -13.46 -148.90 -2.83
N LYS A 402 -13.03 -150.17 -2.83
CA LYS A 402 -13.90 -151.32 -3.16
C LYS A 402 -14.76 -151.70 -1.95
N LEU A 403 -15.94 -152.25 -2.21
CA LEU A 403 -16.85 -152.81 -1.20
C LEU A 403 -16.22 -153.96 -0.41
N GLY A 404 -16.76 -154.22 0.79
CA GLY A 404 -16.58 -155.48 1.51
C GLY A 404 -17.73 -155.72 2.51
N ALA A 405 -18.49 -156.80 2.25
CA ALA A 405 -19.44 -157.51 3.12
C ALA A 405 -20.52 -156.69 3.87
#